data_AF-A0AAE8QQ57-F1
#
_entry.id   AF-A0AAE8QQ57-F1
#
_cell.length_a   1.000
_cell.length_b   1.000
_cell.length_c   1.000
_cell.angle_alpha   90.00
_cell.angle_beta   90.00
_cell.angle_gamma   90.00
#
_symmetry.space_group_name_H-M   'P 1'
#
loop_
_entity.id
_entity.type
_entity.pdbx_description
1 polymer ?
#
loop_
_entity_poly.entity_id
_entity_poly.type
_entity_poly.pdbx_seq_one_letter_code
_entity_poly.pdbx_strand_id
1 'polypeptide(L)'
;MDTIAETIKFAGFGKKKAMAKQIQMFDDRLTDQGETLLAVCASVKGTKQLYVTDNRIILHEIKGIVSNDERSIPLASISSINISNKLVYSTIEIVSTGNKAIIDDVPAHIALEIKAAIENLKAMAKTSSAPVGKVEKDMYDVADEIRELKELLEDELITQDEFDAKKKQLLGI
;
A
#
# COMPACT_ATOMS: atom_id res chain seq x y z
N MET A 1 -7.63 13.11 1.94
CA MET A 1 -6.86 14.21 1.32
C MET A 1 -5.78 13.58 0.48
N ASP A 2 -5.39 14.24 -0.62
CA ASP A 2 -4.44 13.69 -1.58
C ASP A 2 -3.00 14.03 -1.16
N THR A 3 -2.37 13.09 -0.45
CA THR A 3 -0.99 13.24 0.05
C THR A 3 0.04 13.39 -1.08
N ILE A 4 -0.25 12.91 -2.29
CA ILE A 4 0.64 13.05 -3.46
C ILE A 4 0.68 14.52 -3.88
N ALA A 5 -0.50 15.12 -4.10
CA ALA A 5 -0.62 16.53 -4.46
C ALA A 5 -0.02 17.44 -3.37
N GLU A 6 -0.26 17.13 -2.10
CA GLU A 6 0.33 17.89 -0.99
C GLU A 6 1.84 17.78 -0.95
N THR A 7 2.40 16.58 -1.11
CA THR A 7 3.85 16.38 -1.13
C THR A 7 4.52 17.20 -2.24
N ILE A 8 3.91 17.25 -3.43
CA ILE A 8 4.38 18.10 -4.53
C ILE A 8 4.29 19.58 -4.17
N LYS A 9 3.20 20.01 -3.51
CA LYS A 9 3.02 21.40 -3.07
C LYS A 9 4.09 21.82 -2.05
N PHE A 10 4.43 20.93 -1.11
CA PHE A 10 5.40 21.17 -0.04
C PHE A 10 6.87 20.94 -0.42
N ALA A 11 7.16 20.40 -1.62
CA ALA A 11 8.53 20.25 -2.13
C ALA A 11 9.32 21.57 -2.29
N GLY A 12 8.65 22.73 -2.19
CA GLY A 12 9.24 24.05 -2.26
C GLY A 12 9.30 24.63 -3.69
N PHE A 13 9.53 25.95 -3.77
CA PHE A 13 9.59 26.68 -5.04
C PHE A 13 10.76 26.17 -5.89
N GLY A 14 10.50 25.84 -7.17
CA GLY A 14 11.51 25.30 -8.10
C GLY A 14 11.69 23.78 -8.10
N LYS A 15 11.21 23.05 -7.08
CA LYS A 15 11.37 21.58 -6.99
C LYS A 15 10.10 20.78 -7.32
N LYS A 16 8.93 21.43 -7.41
CA LYS A 16 7.64 20.76 -7.64
C LYS A 16 7.61 19.84 -8.86
N LYS A 17 8.13 20.31 -10.01
CA LYS A 17 8.16 19.52 -11.25
C LYS A 17 9.09 18.30 -11.14
N ALA A 18 10.23 18.45 -10.46
CA ALA A 18 11.15 17.35 -10.21
C ALA A 18 10.53 16.32 -9.26
N MET A 19 9.86 16.77 -8.18
CA MET A 19 9.13 15.92 -7.26
C MET A 19 8.00 15.16 -7.96
N ALA A 20 7.17 15.84 -8.75
CA ALA A 20 6.09 15.22 -9.51
C ALA A 20 6.61 14.16 -10.50
N LYS A 21 7.70 14.47 -11.22
CA LYS A 21 8.34 13.50 -12.13
C LYS A 21 8.89 12.29 -11.37
N GLN A 22 9.50 12.50 -10.20
CA GLN A 22 10.02 11.41 -9.40
C GLN A 22 8.90 10.50 -8.87
N ILE A 23 7.81 11.09 -8.36
CA ILE A 23 6.65 10.32 -7.91
C ILE A 23 6.05 9.54 -9.08
N GLN A 24 5.88 10.15 -10.26
CA GLN A 24 5.36 9.46 -11.44
C GLN A 24 6.25 8.28 -11.84
N MET A 25 7.57 8.44 -11.85
CA MET A 25 8.48 7.34 -12.16
C MET A 25 8.39 6.18 -11.16
N PHE A 26 8.12 6.48 -9.88
CA PHE A 26 7.84 5.46 -8.88
C PHE A 26 6.48 4.78 -9.12
N ASP A 27 5.45 5.57 -9.41
CA ASP A 27 4.09 5.09 -9.68
C ASP A 27 4.04 4.18 -10.92
N ASP A 28 4.67 4.58 -12.02
CA ASP A 28 4.80 3.77 -13.23
C ASP A 28 5.48 2.42 -12.92
N ARG A 29 6.59 2.47 -12.17
CA ARG A 29 7.34 1.27 -11.75
C ARG A 29 6.52 0.33 -10.85
N LEU A 30 5.68 0.89 -9.99
CA LEU A 30 4.78 0.14 -9.11
C LEU A 30 3.63 -0.48 -9.91
N THR A 31 3.06 0.28 -10.85
CA THR A 31 2.00 -0.18 -11.75
C THR A 31 2.48 -1.34 -12.61
N ASP A 32 3.70 -1.28 -13.15
CA ASP A 32 4.34 -2.38 -13.88
C ASP A 32 4.50 -3.66 -13.03
N GLN A 33 4.55 -3.52 -11.69
CA GLN A 33 4.60 -4.62 -10.73
C GLN A 33 3.21 -5.06 -10.24
N GLY A 34 2.14 -4.42 -10.71
CA GLY A 34 0.77 -4.67 -10.26
C GLY A 34 0.47 -4.12 -8.87
N GLU A 35 1.21 -3.10 -8.41
CA GLU A 35 0.95 -2.38 -7.16
C GLU A 35 0.36 -1.01 -7.43
N THR A 36 -0.61 -0.59 -6.60
CA THR A 36 -1.20 0.75 -6.68
C THR A 36 -0.54 1.68 -5.68
N LEU A 37 -0.08 2.86 -6.11
CA LEU A 37 0.39 3.90 -5.20
C LEU A 37 -0.79 4.64 -4.56
N LEU A 38 -0.87 4.64 -3.23
CA LEU A 38 -2.01 5.16 -2.48
C LEU A 38 -1.70 6.44 -1.70
N ALA A 39 -0.47 6.57 -1.20
CA ALA A 39 -0.05 7.76 -0.48
C ALA A 39 1.46 8.00 -0.59
N VAL A 40 1.88 9.26 -0.50
CA VAL A 40 3.29 9.65 -0.53
C VAL A 40 3.55 10.76 0.49
N CYS A 41 4.69 10.70 1.17
CA CYS A 41 5.26 11.87 1.82
C CYS A 41 6.76 11.98 1.58
N ALA A 42 7.29 13.20 1.74
CA ALA A 42 8.72 13.47 1.62
C ALA A 42 9.20 14.29 2.81
N SER A 43 10.48 14.12 3.16
CA SER A 43 11.14 15.06 4.06
C SER A 43 11.24 16.42 3.38
N VAL A 44 11.20 17.50 4.15
CA VAL A 44 11.36 18.87 3.63
C VAL A 44 12.69 19.05 2.89
N LYS A 45 13.73 18.32 3.31
CA LYS A 45 15.04 18.29 2.62
C LYS A 45 14.95 17.64 1.24
N GLY A 46 13.95 16.80 1.01
CA GLY A 46 13.74 16.03 -0.22
C GLY A 46 14.65 14.81 -0.35
N THR A 47 15.42 14.48 0.70
CA THR A 47 16.38 13.36 0.70
C THR A 47 15.74 12.03 1.09
N LYS A 48 14.52 12.05 1.63
CA LYS A 48 13.76 10.85 1.98
C LYS A 48 12.34 10.98 1.46
N GLN A 49 11.83 9.90 0.89
CA GLN A 49 10.47 9.77 0.42
C GLN A 49 9.90 8.45 0.90
N LEU A 50 8.66 8.48 1.37
CA LEU A 50 7.92 7.31 1.80
C LEU A 50 6.72 7.14 0.88
N TYR A 51 6.69 6.01 0.19
CA TYR A 51 5.61 5.59 -0.68
C TYR A 51 4.80 4.52 0.03
N VAL A 52 3.48 4.61 -0.05
CA VAL A 52 2.54 3.65 0.53
C VAL A 52 1.73 3.05 -0.61
N THR A 53 1.82 1.73 -0.78
CA THR A 53 1.07 0.97 -1.77
C THR A 53 -0.02 0.16 -1.10
N ASP A 54 -0.82 -0.55 -1.91
CA ASP A 54 -1.76 -1.58 -1.48
C ASP A 54 -1.08 -2.81 -0.83
N ASN A 55 0.22 -3.02 -1.06
CA ASN A 55 0.95 -4.21 -0.57
C ASN A 55 2.02 -3.89 0.50
N ARG A 56 2.69 -2.73 0.41
CA ARG A 56 3.86 -2.40 1.22
C ARG A 56 4.07 -0.90 1.37
N ILE A 57 4.97 -0.54 2.29
CA ILE A 57 5.59 0.78 2.28
C ILE A 57 7.00 0.68 1.71
N ILE A 58 7.44 1.74 1.04
CA ILE A 58 8.77 1.86 0.47
C ILE A 58 9.38 3.17 0.96
N LEU A 59 10.45 3.09 1.75
CA LEU A 59 11.27 4.23 2.11
C LEU A 59 12.44 4.34 1.13
N HIS A 60 12.45 5.40 0.36
CA HIS A 60 13.52 5.75 -0.56
C HIS A 60 14.38 6.87 0.04
N GLU A 61 15.67 6.62 0.21
CA GLU A 61 16.65 7.61 0.68
C GLU A 61 17.61 7.98 -0.45
N ILE A 62 17.59 9.24 -0.84
CA ILE A 62 18.43 9.81 -1.89
C ILE A 62 19.77 10.22 -1.26
N LYS A 63 20.84 9.47 -1.53
CA LYS A 63 22.19 9.77 -1.00
C LYS A 63 23.09 10.48 -2.01
N GLY A 64 22.71 10.54 -3.28
CA GLY A 64 23.45 11.22 -4.33
C GLY A 64 22.90 10.89 -5.72
N ILE A 65 23.73 11.09 -6.75
CA ILE A 65 23.35 10.79 -8.14
C ILE A 65 23.51 9.29 -8.44
N VAL A 66 24.43 8.62 -7.76
CA VAL A 66 24.88 7.25 -8.08
C VAL A 66 24.31 6.19 -7.13
N SER A 67 24.03 6.54 -5.87
CA SER A 67 23.51 5.61 -4.87
C SER A 67 22.30 6.19 -4.14
N ASN A 68 21.26 5.37 -4.07
CA ASN A 68 20.07 5.57 -3.26
C ASN A 68 19.84 4.29 -2.46
N ASP A 69 19.33 4.41 -1.25
CA ASP A 69 18.85 3.26 -0.49
C ASP A 69 17.34 3.13 -0.67
N GLU A 70 16.85 1.91 -0.79
CA GLU A 70 15.42 1.62 -0.78
C GLU A 70 15.15 0.53 0.26
N ARG A 71 14.15 0.76 1.12
CA ARG A 71 13.67 -0.24 2.09
C ARG A 71 12.19 -0.47 1.88
N SER A 72 11.84 -1.73 1.61
CA SER A 72 10.47 -2.18 1.45
C SER A 72 10.01 -2.93 2.70
N ILE A 73 8.85 -2.58 3.25
CA ILE A 73 8.23 -3.27 4.39
C ILE A 73 6.77 -3.62 4.01
N PRO A 74 6.42 -4.91 3.89
CA PRO A 74 5.04 -5.34 3.66
C PRO A 74 4.08 -4.80 4.70
N LEU A 75 2.88 -4.37 4.30
CA LEU A 75 1.88 -3.82 5.24
C LEU A 75 1.54 -4.82 6.36
N ALA A 76 1.47 -6.11 6.01
CA ALA A 76 1.21 -7.21 6.94
C ALA A 76 2.29 -7.39 8.01
N SER A 77 3.53 -7.00 7.74
CA SER A 77 4.65 -7.15 8.70
C SER A 77 4.82 -5.95 9.62
N ILE A 78 4.13 -4.82 9.36
CA ILE A 78 4.21 -3.62 10.18
C ILE A 78 3.59 -3.91 11.56
N SER A 79 4.39 -3.80 12.62
CA SER A 79 3.94 -3.97 14.00
C SER A 79 3.41 -2.66 14.59
N SER A 80 4.06 -1.53 14.31
CA SER A 80 3.65 -0.22 14.85
C SER A 80 4.05 0.93 13.94
N ILE A 81 3.33 2.05 14.06
CA ILE A 81 3.57 3.30 13.36
C ILE A 81 3.54 4.43 14.40
N ASN A 82 4.71 5.01 14.65
CA ASN A 82 4.90 6.04 15.65
C ASN A 82 5.09 7.40 14.97
N ILE A 83 4.44 8.43 15.50
CA ILE A 83 4.66 9.82 15.10
C ILE A 83 5.24 10.56 16.28
N SER A 84 6.41 11.16 16.06
CA SER A 84 7.05 12.07 17.00
C SER A 84 6.99 13.48 16.45
N ASN A 85 6.18 14.34 17.08
CA ASN A 85 5.99 15.72 16.63
C ASN A 85 7.13 16.61 17.14
N LYS A 86 7.69 17.40 16.23
CA LYS A 86 8.34 18.68 16.52
C LYS A 86 7.33 19.79 16.17
N LEU A 87 7.67 21.05 16.43
CA LEU A 87 6.72 22.18 16.35
C LEU A 87 5.89 22.24 15.05
N VAL A 88 6.52 22.04 13.88
CA VAL A 88 5.88 22.12 12.54
C VAL A 88 6.03 20.82 11.74
N TYR A 89 7.04 20.02 12.07
CA TYR A 89 7.39 18.80 11.36
C TYR A 89 7.34 17.61 12.29
N SER A 90 7.16 16.43 11.73
CA SER A 90 7.09 15.19 12.47
C SER A 90 8.06 14.17 11.89
N THR A 91 8.41 13.21 12.73
CA THR A 91 9.10 11.99 12.33
C THR A 91 8.09 10.86 12.32
N ILE A 92 8.05 10.08 11.23
CA ILE A 92 7.28 8.84 11.13
C ILE A 92 8.27 7.69 11.27
N GLU A 93 8.06 6.84 12.27
CA GLU A 93 8.78 5.57 12.44
C GLU A 93 7.80 4.41 12.21
N ILE A 94 8.10 3.58 11.21
CA ILE A 94 7.36 2.36 10.90
C ILE A 94 8.24 1.19 11.33
N VAL A 95 7.73 0.39 12.26
CA VAL A 95 8.45 -0.76 12.83
C VAL A 95 7.88 -2.05 12.26
N SER A 96 8.77 -2.98 11.90
CA SER A 96 8.49 -4.36 11.52
C SER A 96 9.47 -5.28 12.26
N THR A 97 9.23 -6.59 12.29
CA THR A 97 10.15 -7.54 12.93
C THR A 97 11.55 -7.45 12.28
N GLY A 98 12.54 -7.00 13.06
CA GLY A 98 13.93 -6.86 12.62
C GLY A 98 14.20 -5.72 11.64
N ASN A 99 13.21 -4.86 11.31
CA ASN A 99 13.37 -3.79 10.33
C ASN A 99 12.62 -2.51 10.75
N LYS A 100 13.11 -1.35 10.30
CA LYS A 100 12.49 -0.05 10.55
C LYS A 100 12.62 0.87 9.34
N ALA A 101 11.58 1.63 9.06
CA ALA A 101 11.61 2.77 8.16
C ALA A 101 11.40 4.05 8.97
N ILE A 102 12.32 5.01 8.82
CA ILE A 102 12.28 6.29 9.55
C ILE A 102 12.42 7.44 8.57
N ILE A 103 11.37 8.27 8.48
CA ILE A 103 11.38 9.52 7.74
C ILE A 103 11.15 10.70 8.70
N ASP A 104 12.09 11.63 8.70
CA ASP A 104 12.09 12.84 9.52
C ASP A 104 11.77 14.09 8.69
N ASP A 105 11.46 15.18 9.39
CA ASP A 105 11.16 16.49 8.80
C ASP A 105 9.98 16.45 7.79
N VAL A 106 8.90 15.71 8.10
CA VAL A 106 7.65 15.67 7.30
C VAL A 106 6.66 16.69 7.86
N PRO A 107 5.92 17.47 7.04
CA PRO A 107 4.85 18.34 7.56
C PRO A 107 3.87 17.58 8.44
N ALA A 108 3.56 18.11 9.63
CA ALA A 108 2.86 17.35 10.67
C ALA A 108 1.48 16.81 10.24
N HIS A 109 0.72 17.58 9.44
CA HIS A 109 -0.56 17.12 8.88
C HIS A 109 -0.37 15.93 7.94
N ILE A 110 0.55 16.02 6.96
CA ILE A 110 0.87 14.91 6.05
C ILE A 110 1.31 13.67 6.82
N ALA A 111 2.10 13.83 7.89
CA ALA A 111 2.52 12.70 8.71
C ALA A 111 1.34 11.96 9.35
N LEU A 112 0.34 12.69 9.86
CA LEU A 112 -0.89 12.12 10.40
C LEU A 112 -1.69 11.39 9.31
N GLU A 113 -1.78 11.96 8.11
CA GLU A 113 -2.50 11.34 6.99
C GLU A 113 -1.85 10.04 6.53
N ILE A 114 -0.51 10.02 6.43
CA ILE A 114 0.23 8.81 6.09
C ILE A 114 0.00 7.71 7.12
N LYS A 115 0.04 8.05 8.41
CA LYS A 115 -0.28 7.10 9.46
C LYS A 115 -1.70 6.55 9.31
N ALA A 116 -2.69 7.44 9.11
CA ALA A 116 -4.08 7.03 8.94
C ALA A 116 -4.26 6.14 7.69
N ALA A 117 -3.61 6.47 6.57
CA ALA A 117 -3.65 5.66 5.35
C ALA A 117 -3.13 4.24 5.59
N ILE A 118 -1.94 4.11 6.21
CA ILE A 118 -1.35 2.80 6.50
C ILE A 118 -2.21 2.03 7.51
N GLU A 119 -2.72 2.67 8.56
CA GLU A 119 -3.59 2.03 9.56
C GLU A 119 -4.90 1.53 8.93
N ASN A 120 -5.52 2.32 8.06
CA ASN A 120 -6.72 1.93 7.33
C ASN A 120 -6.45 0.74 6.40
N LEU A 121 -5.35 0.74 5.65
CA LEU A 121 -4.98 -0.38 4.78
C LEU A 121 -4.74 -1.66 5.59
N LYS A 122 -4.09 -1.55 6.75
CA LYS A 122 -3.93 -2.69 7.66
C LYS A 122 -5.26 -3.17 8.25
N ALA A 123 -6.20 -2.28 8.52
CA ALA A 123 -7.53 -2.64 9.00
C ALA A 123 -8.37 -3.31 7.91
N MET A 124 -8.27 -2.83 6.66
CA MET A 124 -8.89 -3.45 5.48
C MET A 124 -8.32 -4.84 5.24
N ALA A 125 -7.01 -5.02 5.29
CA ALA A 125 -6.38 -6.33 5.19
C ALA A 125 -6.84 -7.30 6.30
N LYS A 126 -7.08 -6.80 7.51
CA LYS A 126 -7.64 -7.56 8.65
C LYS A 126 -9.14 -7.85 8.54
N THR A 127 -9.90 -7.06 7.81
CA THR A 127 -11.34 -7.28 7.60
C THR A 127 -11.61 -8.13 6.36
N SER A 128 -10.68 -8.14 5.39
CA SER A 128 -10.55 -9.17 4.36
C SER A 128 -9.93 -10.48 4.89
N SER A 129 -9.50 -10.50 6.15
CA SER A 129 -9.13 -11.72 6.88
C SER A 129 -9.99 -11.85 8.13
N ALA A 130 -11.26 -12.24 7.95
CA ALA A 130 -11.95 -13.01 8.96
C ALA A 130 -11.01 -14.13 9.46
N PRO A 131 -11.02 -14.50 10.75
CA PRO A 131 -10.04 -15.39 11.32
C PRO A 131 -10.20 -16.78 10.70
N VAL A 132 -9.42 -17.08 9.66
CA VAL A 132 -9.17 -18.46 9.24
C VAL A 132 -8.19 -19.02 10.25
N GLY A 133 -8.75 -19.44 11.38
CA GLY A 133 -8.14 -20.53 12.13
C GLY A 133 -7.89 -21.68 11.15
N LYS A 134 -6.73 -22.31 11.26
CA LYS A 134 -6.51 -23.62 10.65
C LYS A 134 -7.71 -24.51 11.00
N VAL A 135 -8.50 -24.94 10.02
CA VAL A 135 -9.21 -26.24 9.90
C VAL A 135 -10.02 -26.18 8.58
N GLU A 136 -9.82 -27.20 7.75
CA GLU A 136 -10.70 -27.78 6.71
C GLU A 136 -11.68 -26.86 5.96
N LYS A 137 -11.53 -26.83 4.63
CA LYS A 137 -12.39 -26.14 3.66
C LYS A 137 -13.86 -26.54 3.90
N ASP A 138 -14.60 -25.68 4.61
CA ASP A 138 -15.97 -25.93 5.02
C ASP A 138 -16.90 -25.82 3.79
N MET A 139 -17.88 -26.72 3.68
CA MET A 139 -18.80 -26.81 2.54
C MET A 139 -19.59 -25.51 2.28
N TYR A 140 -19.65 -24.62 3.28
CA TYR A 140 -20.35 -23.34 3.21
C TYR A 140 -19.61 -22.31 2.33
N ASP A 141 -18.28 -22.29 2.36
CA ASP A 141 -17.43 -21.38 1.57
C ASP A 141 -17.51 -21.70 0.07
N VAL A 142 -17.51 -23.00 -0.25
CA VAL A 142 -17.68 -23.51 -1.62
C VAL A 142 -19.05 -23.14 -2.21
N ALA A 143 -20.11 -23.11 -1.39
CA ALA A 143 -21.44 -22.75 -1.85
C ALA A 143 -21.56 -21.26 -2.19
N ASP A 144 -20.91 -20.39 -1.42
CA ASP A 144 -20.87 -18.95 -1.68
C ASP A 144 -20.01 -18.63 -2.92
N GLU A 145 -18.83 -19.25 -3.09
CA GLU A 145 -18.03 -19.10 -4.31
C GLU A 145 -18.77 -19.58 -5.58
N ILE A 146 -19.55 -20.67 -5.49
CA ILE A 146 -20.37 -21.16 -6.62
C ILE A 146 -21.51 -20.18 -6.95
N ARG A 147 -22.04 -19.47 -5.95
CA ARG A 147 -23.09 -18.46 -6.14
C ARG A 147 -22.56 -17.24 -6.86
N GLU A 148 -21.39 -16.74 -6.47
CA GLU A 148 -20.70 -15.64 -7.18
C GLU A 148 -20.36 -16.01 -8.63
N LEU A 149 -19.87 -17.24 -8.87
CA LEU A 149 -19.63 -17.73 -10.22
C LEU A 149 -20.90 -17.79 -11.07
N LYS A 150 -22.07 -18.07 -10.46
CA LYS A 150 -23.35 -18.11 -11.16
C LYS A 150 -23.82 -16.71 -11.55
N GLU A 151 -23.60 -15.72 -10.69
CA GLU A 151 -23.87 -14.32 -10.99
C GLU A 151 -23.03 -13.84 -12.19
N LEU A 152 -21.74 -14.19 -12.24
CA LEU A 152 -20.88 -13.86 -13.38
C LEU A 152 -21.31 -14.53 -14.70
N LEU A 153 -21.87 -15.74 -14.63
CA LEU A 153 -22.42 -16.44 -15.80
C LEU A 153 -23.72 -15.79 -16.28
N GLU A 154 -24.59 -15.36 -15.35
CA GLU A 154 -25.84 -14.64 -15.66
C GLU A 154 -25.57 -13.26 -16.26
N ASP A 155 -24.49 -12.59 -15.83
CA ASP A 155 -24.01 -11.31 -16.38
C ASP A 155 -23.25 -11.46 -17.71
N GLU A 156 -23.19 -12.67 -18.29
CA GLU A 156 -22.44 -13.01 -19.51
C GLU A 156 -20.95 -12.63 -19.45
N LEU A 157 -20.39 -12.47 -18.24
CA LEU A 157 -18.98 -12.15 -18.00
C LEU A 157 -18.06 -13.37 -18.15
N ILE A 158 -18.61 -14.56 -17.94
CA ILE A 158 -17.93 -15.85 -18.16
C ILE A 158 -18.81 -16.77 -19.00
N THR A 159 -18.18 -17.72 -19.68
CA THR A 159 -18.89 -18.75 -20.44
C THR A 159 -19.33 -19.93 -19.56
N GLN A 160 -20.31 -20.70 -20.04
CA GLN A 160 -20.78 -21.92 -19.35
C GLN A 160 -19.64 -22.91 -19.09
N ASP A 161 -18.71 -23.05 -20.03
CA ASP A 161 -17.55 -23.94 -19.91
C ASP A 161 -16.57 -23.48 -18.82
N GLU A 162 -16.36 -22.17 -18.68
CA GLU A 162 -15.50 -21.58 -17.64
C GLU A 162 -16.13 -21.70 -16.24
N PHE A 163 -17.45 -21.53 -16.16
CA PHE A 163 -18.22 -21.76 -14.94
C PHE A 163 -18.08 -23.23 -14.49
N ASP A 164 -18.30 -24.18 -15.40
CA ASP A 164 -18.26 -25.61 -15.06
C ASP A 164 -16.85 -26.09 -14.68
N ALA A 165 -15.80 -25.56 -15.33
CA ALA A 165 -14.42 -25.84 -14.98
C ALA A 165 -14.08 -25.35 -13.56
N LYS A 166 -14.45 -24.11 -13.22
CA LYS A 166 -14.20 -23.53 -11.89
C LYS A 166 -15.03 -24.22 -10.81
N LYS A 167 -16.31 -24.52 -11.07
CA LYS A 167 -17.18 -25.24 -10.14
C LYS A 167 -16.63 -26.63 -9.77
N LYS A 168 -16.12 -27.38 -10.74
CA LYS A 168 -15.47 -28.69 -10.49
C LYS A 168 -14.21 -28.54 -9.65
N GLN A 169 -13.38 -27.54 -9.97
CA GLN A 169 -12.19 -27.20 -9.19
C GLN A 169 -12.52 -26.86 -7.73
N LEU A 170 -13.61 -26.14 -7.50
CA LEU A 170 -14.06 -25.77 -6.15
C LEU A 170 -14.63 -26.96 -5.37
N LEU A 171 -15.35 -27.86 -6.06
CA LEU A 171 -15.89 -29.09 -5.49
C LEU A 171 -14.85 -30.22 -5.34
N GLY A 172 -13.64 -30.05 -5.91
CA GLY A 172 -12.56 -31.03 -5.83
C GLY A 172 -12.80 -32.31 -6.65
N ILE A 173 -13.54 -32.22 -7.76
CA ILE A 173 -13.95 -33.35 -8.63
C ILE A 173 -13.45 -33.22 -10.06
#